data_AF-A0A813KII8-F1
#
_entry.id   AF-A0A813KII8-F1
#
_cell.length_a   1.000
_cell.length_b   1.000
_cell.length_c   1.000
_cell.angle_alpha   90.00
_cell.angle_beta   90.00
_cell.angle_gamma   90.00
#
_symmetry.space_group_name_H-M   'P 1'
#
loop_
_entity.id
_entity.type
_entity.pdbx_description
1 polymer ?
#
loop_
_entity_poly.entity_id
_entity_poly.type
_entity_poly.pdbx_seq_one_letter_code
_entity_poly.pdbx_strand_id
1 'polypeptide(L)'
;MGQTAGSLPLKRFVNDPREIVRDALEGYLWTHPDVQLLEGYPETKVLVQKSWRRRNGQVAVISGGGSGHEPADVGMIGEGLLTAVVCGEVFAAPSAYAVAQCLEAVTGPAGTLVVVRSNPGTRLNFLSAVKEARSRLQLRIRVVCIADDVASSLKSGDHHRDFKQARGIAGSLLVYKIAGAAAAAGLNLEQVYQETVLAAAAVRTQ
;
A
#
# COMPACT_ATOMS: atom_id res chain seq x y z
N MET A 1 0.27 7.86 54.49
CA MET A 1 1.23 8.08 53.39
C MET A 1 1.05 6.95 52.38
N GLY A 2 0.45 7.25 51.23
CA GLY A 2 0.30 6.32 50.11
C GLY A 2 0.16 7.16 48.86
N GLN A 3 1.26 7.36 48.13
CA GLN A 3 1.25 8.09 46.87
C GLN A 3 0.50 7.24 45.84
N THR A 4 -0.68 7.70 45.41
CA THR A 4 -1.30 7.22 44.18
C THR A 4 -0.44 7.71 43.02
N ALA A 5 0.21 6.78 42.32
CA ALA A 5 0.92 7.06 41.08
C ALA A 5 -0.03 7.81 40.13
N GLY A 6 0.28 9.08 39.84
CA GLY A 6 -0.48 9.87 38.88
C GLY A 6 -0.43 9.19 37.52
N SER A 7 -1.60 8.80 37.00
CA SER A 7 -1.69 8.39 35.61
C SER A 7 -1.29 9.57 34.73
N LEU A 8 -0.24 9.39 33.93
CA LEU A 8 0.12 10.37 32.91
C LEU A 8 -1.10 10.57 31.98
N PRO A 9 -1.48 11.81 31.64
CA PRO A 9 -2.60 12.05 30.74
C PRO A 9 -2.36 11.34 29.41
N LEU A 10 -3.41 10.74 28.85
CA LEU A 10 -3.38 10.13 27.52
C LEU A 10 -2.91 11.17 26.50
N LYS A 11 -1.73 10.97 25.91
CA LYS A 11 -1.13 11.87 24.90
C LYS A 11 -1.75 11.69 23.50
N ARG A 12 -2.79 10.87 23.36
CA ARG A 12 -3.38 10.47 22.07
C ARG A 12 -4.90 10.46 22.17
N PHE A 13 -5.57 10.97 21.13
CA PHE A 13 -7.02 10.86 20.97
C PHE A 13 -7.34 9.49 20.37
N VAL A 14 -7.67 8.53 21.22
CA VAL A 14 -8.00 7.15 20.83
C VAL A 14 -9.15 6.69 21.71
N ASN A 15 -10.18 6.10 21.09
CA ASN A 15 -11.28 5.46 21.82
C ASN A 15 -10.83 4.07 22.31
N ASP A 16 -10.79 3.09 21.42
CA ASP A 16 -10.24 1.76 21.66
C ASP A 16 -8.95 1.56 20.83
N PRO A 17 -7.79 1.29 21.47
CA PRO A 17 -6.54 1.04 20.75
C PRO A 17 -6.60 -0.10 19.72
N ARG A 18 -7.53 -1.05 19.88
CA ARG A 18 -7.74 -2.17 18.94
C ARG A 18 -8.44 -1.72 17.66
N GLU A 19 -9.28 -0.70 17.76
CA GLU A 19 -10.07 -0.15 16.65
C GLU A 19 -9.43 1.09 16.03
N ILE A 20 -8.27 1.54 16.51
CA ILE A 20 -7.65 2.81 16.11
C ILE A 20 -7.53 2.98 14.58
N VAL A 21 -7.17 1.91 13.85
CA VAL A 21 -7.09 1.96 12.39
C VAL A 21 -8.47 2.04 11.77
N ARG A 22 -9.44 1.29 12.31
CA ARG A 22 -10.81 1.30 11.81
C ARG A 22 -11.45 2.68 12.00
N ASP A 23 -11.37 3.23 13.21
CA ASP A 23 -11.85 4.58 13.54
C ASP A 23 -11.23 5.64 12.62
N ALA A 24 -9.91 5.56 12.38
CA ALA A 24 -9.22 6.50 11.50
C ALA A 24 -9.68 6.39 10.03
N LEU A 25 -9.87 5.17 9.52
CA LEU A 25 -10.38 4.95 8.16
C LEU A 25 -11.83 5.43 8.01
N GLU A 26 -12.67 5.22 9.02
CA GLU A 26 -14.04 5.74 9.02
C GLU A 26 -14.02 7.27 9.00
N GLY A 27 -13.20 7.93 9.82
CA GLY A 27 -13.01 9.39 9.76
C GLY A 27 -12.50 9.87 8.40
N TYR A 28 -11.57 9.15 7.77
CA TYR A 28 -11.09 9.46 6.42
C TYR A 28 -12.22 9.44 5.38
N LEU A 29 -13.09 8.42 5.42
CA LEU A 29 -14.21 8.28 4.49
C LEU A 29 -15.27 9.38 4.61
N TRP A 30 -15.41 9.99 5.80
CA TRP A 30 -16.32 11.13 5.97
C TRP A 30 -15.86 12.38 5.21
N THR A 31 -14.56 12.49 4.92
CA THR A 31 -13.97 13.64 4.22
C THR A 31 -13.58 13.34 2.77
N HIS A 32 -13.61 12.07 2.35
CA HIS A 32 -13.22 11.60 1.02
C HIS A 32 -14.34 10.77 0.39
N PRO A 33 -15.42 11.40 -0.12
CA PRO A 33 -16.60 10.70 -0.64
C PRO A 33 -16.36 9.89 -1.93
N ASP A 34 -15.21 10.11 -2.57
CA ASP A 34 -14.69 9.40 -3.74
C ASP A 34 -13.93 8.11 -3.38
N VAL A 35 -13.76 7.82 -2.10
CA VAL A 35 -13.16 6.58 -1.58
C VAL A 35 -14.19 5.78 -0.79
N GLN A 36 -14.06 4.46 -0.80
CA GLN A 36 -14.92 3.55 -0.02
C GLN A 36 -14.11 2.40 0.56
N LEU A 37 -14.65 1.75 1.60
CA LEU A 37 -14.18 0.43 2.01
C LEU A 37 -14.52 -0.59 0.91
N LEU A 38 -13.69 -1.62 0.79
CA LEU A 38 -13.95 -2.73 -0.09
C LEU A 38 -15.26 -3.43 0.31
N GLU A 39 -16.26 -3.40 -0.57
CA GLU A 39 -17.55 -4.04 -0.34
C GLU A 39 -17.42 -5.56 -0.27
N GLY A 40 -18.24 -6.20 0.57
CA GLY A 40 -18.26 -7.66 0.75
C GLY A 40 -17.19 -8.22 1.70
N TYR A 41 -16.19 -7.41 2.07
CA TYR A 41 -15.12 -7.78 2.99
C TYR A 41 -14.91 -6.69 4.06
N PRO A 42 -15.95 -6.33 4.83
CA PRO A 42 -15.92 -5.19 5.76
C PRO A 42 -14.90 -5.32 6.88
N GLU A 43 -14.48 -6.54 7.20
CA GLU A 43 -13.41 -6.85 8.14
C GLU A 43 -12.02 -6.54 7.58
N THR A 44 -11.89 -6.42 6.25
CA THR A 44 -10.66 -6.00 5.61
C THR A 44 -10.55 -4.47 5.64
N LYS A 45 -9.35 -3.97 5.96
CA LYS A 45 -9.03 -2.54 5.99
C LYS A 45 -8.55 -2.07 4.62
N VAL A 46 -9.33 -2.39 3.59
CA VAL A 46 -9.03 -2.07 2.19
C VAL A 46 -9.86 -0.88 1.76
N LEU A 47 -9.19 0.18 1.32
CA LEU A 47 -9.82 1.34 0.71
C LEU A 47 -9.66 1.28 -0.81
N VAL A 48 -10.70 1.66 -1.55
CA VAL A 48 -10.77 1.62 -3.02
C VAL A 48 -11.39 2.92 -3.53
N GLN A 49 -10.94 3.40 -4.69
CA GLN A 49 -11.66 4.46 -5.41
C GLN A 49 -13.10 4.02 -5.71
N LYS A 50 -14.07 4.82 -5.29
CA LYS A 50 -15.51 4.52 -5.47
C LYS A 50 -15.94 4.48 -6.93
N SER A 51 -15.29 5.27 -7.78
CA SER A 51 -15.48 5.29 -9.23
C SER A 51 -14.86 4.09 -9.94
N TRP A 52 -13.99 3.31 -9.28
CA TRP A 52 -13.25 2.23 -9.92
C TRP A 52 -14.17 1.16 -10.48
N ARG A 53 -13.92 0.75 -11.73
CA ARG A 53 -14.60 -0.38 -12.38
C ARG A 53 -13.54 -1.23 -13.05
N ARG A 54 -13.43 -2.51 -12.66
CA ARG A 54 -12.48 -3.47 -13.24
C ARG A 54 -12.57 -3.66 -14.77
N ARG A 55 -13.63 -3.19 -15.43
CA ARG A 55 -13.80 -3.26 -16.89
C ARG A 55 -13.69 -1.91 -17.59
N ASN A 56 -13.08 -0.90 -16.95
CA ASN A 56 -12.83 0.42 -17.54
C ASN A 56 -11.67 0.44 -18.56
N GLY A 57 -10.95 -0.67 -18.74
CA GLY A 57 -9.82 -0.76 -19.67
C GLY A 57 -8.49 -0.25 -19.14
N GLN A 58 -8.45 0.22 -17.89
CA GLN A 58 -7.26 0.77 -17.23
C GLN A 58 -6.58 -0.28 -16.35
N VAL A 59 -5.25 -0.21 -16.25
CA VAL A 59 -4.47 -0.99 -15.27
C VAL A 59 -4.78 -0.49 -13.86
N ALA A 60 -5.18 -1.39 -12.96
CA ALA A 60 -5.29 -1.03 -11.55
C ALA A 60 -3.89 -0.86 -10.94
N VAL A 61 -3.70 0.13 -10.06
CA VAL A 61 -2.45 0.29 -9.31
C VAL A 61 -2.76 0.20 -7.83
N ILE A 62 -2.20 -0.79 -7.13
CA ILE A 62 -2.46 -0.97 -5.69
C ILE A 62 -1.18 -0.93 -4.88
N SER A 63 -1.30 -0.50 -3.61
CA SER A 63 -0.24 -0.57 -2.62
C SER A 63 -0.83 -0.86 -1.24
N GLY A 64 0.00 -0.72 -0.20
CA GLY A 64 -0.42 -0.86 1.18
C GLY A 64 0.73 -1.23 2.11
N GLY A 65 0.41 -1.28 3.40
CA GLY A 65 1.36 -1.49 4.47
C GLY A 65 0.71 -1.27 5.82
N GLY A 66 1.51 -1.27 6.89
CA GLY A 66 0.99 -0.94 8.22
C GLY A 66 0.58 0.52 8.33
N SER A 67 -0.45 0.77 9.13
CA SER A 67 -0.91 2.11 9.50
C SER A 67 0.07 2.82 10.42
N GLY A 68 -0.13 4.12 10.64
CA GLY A 68 0.79 4.99 11.38
C GLY A 68 1.77 5.75 10.49
N HIS A 69 1.58 5.70 9.18
CA HIS A 69 2.34 6.44 8.17
C HIS A 69 1.48 7.43 7.39
N GLU A 70 0.24 7.65 7.84
CA GLU A 70 -0.72 8.54 7.19
C GLU A 70 -0.10 9.94 6.97
N PRO A 71 -0.23 10.53 5.76
CA PRO A 71 -1.17 10.15 4.69
C PRO A 71 -0.75 8.93 3.85
N ALA A 72 0.46 8.38 4.01
CA ALA A 72 0.86 7.18 3.27
C ALA A 72 0.18 5.91 3.84
N ASP A 73 -0.46 5.05 3.05
CA ASP A 73 -0.66 5.14 1.60
C ASP A 73 -2.07 5.66 1.23
N VAL A 74 -2.98 5.80 2.21
CA VAL A 74 -4.42 6.09 2.01
C VAL A 74 -4.71 7.41 1.28
N GLY A 75 -3.92 8.45 1.54
CA GLY A 75 -4.04 9.76 0.88
C GLY A 75 -3.56 9.74 -0.59
N MET A 76 -3.07 8.60 -1.07
CA MET A 76 -2.65 8.39 -2.45
C MET A 76 -3.71 7.65 -3.27
N ILE A 77 -4.93 7.50 -2.77
CA ILE A 77 -6.05 6.94 -3.54
C ILE A 77 -6.66 8.04 -4.41
N GLY A 78 -6.78 7.80 -5.71
CA GLY A 78 -7.42 8.76 -6.62
C GLY A 78 -7.01 8.59 -8.08
N GLU A 79 -7.70 9.30 -8.97
CA GLU A 79 -7.40 9.28 -10.41
C GLU A 79 -5.94 9.70 -10.67
N GLY A 80 -5.23 8.92 -11.49
CA GLY A 80 -3.79 9.16 -11.74
C GLY A 80 -2.86 8.86 -10.56
N LEU A 81 -3.37 8.18 -9.51
CA LEU A 81 -2.65 7.67 -8.35
C LEU A 81 -3.01 6.18 -8.10
N LEU A 82 -3.19 5.75 -6.85
CA LEU A 82 -3.54 4.38 -6.48
C LEU A 82 -5.04 4.13 -6.64
N THR A 83 -5.39 2.99 -7.24
CA THR A 83 -6.73 2.42 -7.30
C THR A 83 -7.24 1.98 -5.93
N ALA A 84 -6.37 1.34 -5.14
CA ALA A 84 -6.72 0.82 -3.83
C ALA A 84 -5.49 0.74 -2.91
N VAL A 85 -5.74 0.78 -1.60
CA VAL A 85 -4.74 0.65 -0.54
C VAL A 85 -5.19 -0.41 0.46
N VAL A 86 -4.31 -1.35 0.75
CA VAL A 86 -4.52 -2.40 1.75
C VAL A 86 -3.84 -1.98 3.06
N CYS A 87 -4.62 -1.61 4.07
CA CYS A 87 -4.09 -1.16 5.36
C CYS A 87 -3.93 -2.34 6.32
N GLY A 88 -2.79 -2.42 7.01
CA GLY A 88 -2.58 -3.31 8.15
C GLY A 88 -2.87 -2.62 9.48
N GLU A 89 -2.50 -3.27 10.59
CA GLU A 89 -2.52 -2.61 11.90
C GLU A 89 -1.41 -1.55 12.00
N VAL A 90 -1.41 -0.80 13.10
CA VAL A 90 -0.35 0.17 13.41
C VAL A 90 1.01 -0.52 13.37
N PHE A 91 1.85 -0.12 12.41
CA PHE A 91 3.18 -0.67 12.12
C PHE A 91 3.24 -2.18 11.81
N ALA A 92 2.12 -2.82 11.47
CA ALA A 92 2.08 -4.22 11.05
C ALA A 92 1.55 -4.34 9.62
N ALA A 93 2.18 -5.19 8.81
CA ALA A 93 1.75 -5.41 7.44
C ALA A 93 0.31 -5.95 7.36
N PRO A 94 -0.47 -5.60 6.31
CA PRO A 94 -1.77 -6.21 6.08
C PRO A 94 -1.64 -7.72 5.84
N SER A 95 -2.69 -8.47 6.14
CA SER A 95 -2.72 -9.92 5.89
C SER A 95 -2.69 -10.24 4.39
N ALA A 96 -2.12 -11.39 4.02
CA ALA A 96 -2.16 -11.86 2.64
C ALA A 96 -3.61 -12.04 2.14
N TYR A 97 -4.54 -12.41 3.03
CA TYR A 97 -5.96 -12.49 2.73
C TYR A 97 -6.54 -11.15 2.27
N ALA A 98 -6.30 -10.07 3.01
CA ALA A 98 -6.79 -8.74 2.62
C ALA A 98 -6.20 -8.28 1.27
N VAL A 99 -4.93 -8.60 1.01
CA VAL A 99 -4.31 -8.31 -0.30
C VAL A 99 -4.96 -9.13 -1.42
N ALA A 100 -5.27 -10.42 -1.18
CA ALA A 100 -5.95 -11.27 -2.15
C ALA A 100 -7.36 -10.75 -2.48
N GLN A 101 -8.15 -10.38 -1.47
CA GLN A 101 -9.48 -9.79 -1.69
C GLN A 101 -9.40 -8.47 -2.47
N CYS A 102 -8.43 -7.63 -2.16
CA CYS A 102 -8.18 -6.41 -2.95
C CYS A 102 -7.85 -6.74 -4.41
N LEU A 103 -6.94 -7.69 -4.66
CA LEU A 103 -6.56 -8.09 -6.02
C LEU A 103 -7.75 -8.63 -6.82
N GLU A 104 -8.54 -9.51 -6.23
CA GLU A 104 -9.73 -10.07 -6.86
C GLU A 104 -10.75 -8.97 -7.23
N ALA A 105 -10.97 -8.02 -6.34
CA ALA A 105 -11.93 -6.96 -6.55
C ALA A 105 -11.51 -5.95 -7.63
N VAL A 106 -10.24 -5.55 -7.67
CA VAL A 106 -9.79 -4.47 -8.56
C VAL A 106 -9.28 -4.96 -9.91
N THR A 107 -8.83 -6.21 -10.02
CA THR A 107 -8.12 -6.67 -11.23
C THR A 107 -9.08 -6.89 -12.39
N GLY A 108 -8.83 -6.14 -13.46
CA GLY A 108 -9.55 -6.20 -14.73
C GLY A 108 -8.79 -6.96 -15.83
N PRO A 109 -9.36 -7.00 -17.05
CA PRO A 109 -8.65 -7.52 -18.24
C PRO A 109 -7.32 -6.82 -18.53
N ALA A 110 -7.22 -5.51 -18.21
CA ALA A 110 -5.99 -4.73 -18.33
C ALA A 110 -4.91 -5.14 -17.31
N GLY A 111 -5.31 -5.86 -16.24
CA GLY A 111 -4.42 -6.33 -15.18
C GLY A 111 -4.19 -5.32 -14.07
N THR A 112 -3.28 -5.69 -13.16
CA THR A 112 -2.97 -4.91 -11.95
C THR A 112 -1.47 -4.80 -11.74
N LEU A 113 -1.00 -3.59 -11.46
CA LEU A 113 0.32 -3.33 -10.92
C LEU A 113 0.24 -3.25 -9.40
N VAL A 114 1.02 -4.08 -8.73
CA VAL A 114 1.20 -4.06 -7.28
C VAL A 114 2.51 -3.35 -6.97
N VAL A 115 2.44 -2.22 -6.27
CA VAL A 115 3.61 -1.45 -5.85
C VAL A 115 3.83 -1.66 -4.37
N VAL A 116 4.90 -2.33 -3.99
CA VAL A 116 5.20 -2.70 -2.61
C VAL A 116 6.24 -1.75 -2.02
N ARG A 117 5.86 -0.98 -1.01
CA ARG A 117 6.82 -0.25 -0.17
C ARG A 117 7.59 -1.27 0.66
N SER A 118 8.90 -1.41 0.40
CA SER A 118 9.68 -2.54 0.89
C SER A 118 9.76 -2.56 2.42
N ASN A 119 9.19 -3.61 3.00
CA ASN A 119 9.32 -4.01 4.40
C ASN A 119 9.18 -5.54 4.39
N PRO A 120 10.01 -6.31 5.13
CA PRO A 120 9.94 -7.77 5.15
C PRO A 120 8.52 -8.35 5.26
N GLY A 121 7.71 -7.85 6.22
CA GLY A 121 6.34 -8.32 6.42
C GLY A 121 5.42 -7.99 5.25
N THR A 122 5.49 -6.75 4.74
CA THR A 122 4.68 -6.31 3.59
C THR A 122 5.05 -7.11 2.34
N ARG A 123 6.33 -7.31 2.04
CA ARG A 123 6.78 -8.11 0.89
C ARG A 123 6.26 -9.53 0.99
N LEU A 124 6.41 -10.18 2.15
CA LEU A 124 5.96 -11.55 2.35
C LEU A 124 4.46 -11.69 2.03
N ASN A 125 3.62 -10.85 2.64
CA ASN A 125 2.17 -10.97 2.51
C ASN A 125 1.69 -10.61 1.10
N PHE A 126 2.20 -9.53 0.51
CA PHE A 126 1.83 -9.13 -0.85
C PHE A 126 2.28 -10.16 -1.89
N LEU A 127 3.53 -10.64 -1.81
CA LEU A 127 4.03 -11.63 -2.79
C LEU A 127 3.33 -12.97 -2.66
N SER A 128 2.95 -13.38 -1.43
CA SER A 128 2.13 -14.56 -1.20
C SER A 128 0.77 -14.43 -1.89
N ALA A 129 0.06 -13.32 -1.66
CA ALA A 129 -1.24 -13.04 -2.28
C ALA A 129 -1.14 -12.96 -3.82
N VAL A 130 -0.09 -12.32 -4.35
CA VAL A 130 0.15 -12.25 -5.81
C VAL A 130 0.37 -13.64 -6.41
N LYS A 131 1.15 -14.50 -5.73
CA LYS A 131 1.39 -15.87 -6.18
C LYS A 131 0.07 -16.65 -6.25
N GLU A 132 -0.76 -16.53 -5.21
CA GLU A 132 -2.07 -17.16 -5.15
C GLU A 132 -3.02 -16.64 -6.24
N ALA A 133 -3.14 -15.32 -6.38
CA ALA A 133 -4.00 -14.68 -7.37
C ALA A 133 -3.63 -15.06 -8.81
N ARG A 134 -2.34 -15.18 -9.12
CA ARG A 134 -1.87 -15.64 -10.43
C ARG A 134 -2.16 -17.12 -10.67
N SER A 135 -2.00 -17.98 -9.67
CA SER A 135 -2.13 -19.43 -9.87
C SER A 135 -3.57 -19.92 -9.81
N ARG A 136 -4.39 -19.39 -8.89
CA ARG A 136 -5.78 -19.82 -8.68
C ARG A 136 -6.77 -19.06 -9.55
N LEU A 137 -6.60 -17.74 -9.64
CA LEU A 137 -7.54 -16.85 -10.33
C LEU A 137 -7.05 -16.42 -11.73
N GLN A 138 -5.83 -16.82 -12.11
CA GLN A 138 -5.21 -16.49 -13.41
C GLN A 138 -5.14 -14.96 -13.67
N LEU A 139 -5.04 -14.16 -12.62
CA LEU A 139 -5.00 -12.70 -12.72
C LEU A 139 -3.68 -12.20 -13.31
N ARG A 140 -3.77 -11.26 -14.25
CA ARG A 140 -2.61 -10.58 -14.85
C ARG A 140 -2.07 -9.54 -13.90
N ILE A 141 -0.99 -9.87 -13.20
CA ILE A 141 -0.40 -9.02 -12.17
C ILE A 141 1.07 -8.77 -12.47
N ARG A 142 1.57 -7.56 -12.20
CA ARG A 142 3.01 -7.24 -12.08
C ARG A 142 3.31 -6.64 -10.72
N VAL A 143 4.56 -6.75 -10.27
CA VAL A 143 4.96 -6.30 -8.93
C VAL A 143 6.24 -5.48 -9.01
N VAL A 144 6.25 -4.28 -8.41
CA VAL A 144 7.46 -3.48 -8.20
C VAL A 144 7.66 -3.27 -6.70
N CYS A 145 8.86 -3.53 -6.21
CA CYS A 145 9.24 -3.23 -4.83
C CYS A 145 10.05 -1.92 -4.78
N ILE A 146 9.65 -1.00 -3.92
CA ILE A 146 10.33 0.28 -3.70
C ILE A 146 11.25 0.13 -2.50
N ALA A 147 12.54 0.36 -2.71
CA ALA A 147 13.59 0.19 -1.72
C ALA A 147 14.54 1.40 -1.73
N ASP A 148 13.97 2.59 -1.51
CA ASP A 148 14.61 3.89 -1.66
C ASP A 148 15.43 4.34 -0.45
N ASP A 149 15.23 3.74 0.74
CA ASP A 149 15.94 4.09 1.97
C ASP A 149 17.42 3.67 1.89
N VAL A 150 18.29 4.65 1.64
CA VAL A 150 19.73 4.46 1.52
C VAL A 150 20.34 4.01 2.84
N ALA A 151 19.86 4.51 3.98
CA ALA A 151 20.42 4.18 5.28
C ALA A 151 20.18 2.70 5.63
N SER A 152 18.98 2.19 5.36
CA SER A 152 18.65 0.77 5.58
C SER A 152 19.31 -0.19 4.59
N SER A 153 19.89 0.32 3.49
CA SER A 153 20.60 -0.49 2.51
C SER A 153 22.00 -0.90 2.97
N LEU A 154 22.55 -0.24 3.99
CA LEU A 154 23.89 -0.54 4.51
C LEU A 154 23.87 -1.85 5.30
N LYS A 155 24.78 -2.77 4.96
CA LYS A 155 25.01 -3.94 5.80
C LYS A 155 25.83 -3.54 7.01
N SER A 156 25.50 -4.10 8.18
CA SER A 156 26.27 -3.88 9.40
C SER A 156 27.74 -4.30 9.18
N GLY A 157 28.65 -3.33 9.17
CA GLY A 157 30.09 -3.57 9.16
C GLY A 157 30.80 -3.50 7.80
N ASP A 158 30.11 -3.23 6.69
CA ASP A 158 30.76 -2.93 5.40
C ASP A 158 30.14 -1.71 4.69
N HIS A 159 30.89 -1.10 3.76
CA HIS A 159 30.37 -0.01 2.92
C HIS A 159 29.55 -0.52 1.71
N HIS A 160 29.18 -1.81 1.69
CA HIS A 160 28.39 -2.40 0.61
C HIS A 160 26.89 -2.23 0.87
N ARG A 161 26.17 -1.81 -0.17
CA ARG A 161 24.72 -1.60 -0.12
C ARG A 161 23.98 -2.80 -0.67
N ASP A 162 23.00 -3.29 0.07
CA ASP A 162 22.05 -4.32 -0.37
C ASP A 162 20.63 -3.75 -0.45
N PHE A 163 20.33 -3.16 -1.60
CA PHE A 163 19.01 -2.61 -1.88
C PHE A 163 17.89 -3.67 -1.93
N LYS A 164 18.21 -4.98 -1.95
CA LYS A 164 17.16 -6.01 -1.81
C LYS A 164 16.58 -6.05 -0.40
N GLN A 165 17.33 -5.57 0.58
CA GLN A 165 16.92 -5.52 1.99
C GLN A 165 16.47 -4.12 2.42
N ALA A 166 16.83 -3.10 1.64
CA ALA A 166 16.45 -1.72 1.90
C ALA A 166 14.93 -1.55 2.03
N ARG A 167 14.54 -0.64 2.91
CA ARG A 167 13.17 -0.25 3.16
C ARG A 167 12.66 0.68 2.06
N GLY A 168 11.36 0.67 1.86
CA GLY A 168 10.65 1.72 1.13
C GLY A 168 10.16 2.78 2.11
N ILE A 169 10.49 4.05 1.86
CA ILE A 169 10.07 5.18 2.70
C ILE A 169 9.42 6.27 1.83
N ALA A 170 9.61 7.56 2.12
CA ALA A 170 8.87 8.67 1.53
C ALA A 170 8.99 8.77 0.00
N GLY A 171 10.08 8.25 -0.59
CA GLY A 171 10.25 8.21 -2.05
C GLY A 171 9.17 7.38 -2.76
N SER A 172 8.45 6.52 -2.03
CA SER A 172 7.37 5.73 -2.61
C SER A 172 6.23 6.56 -3.21
N LEU A 173 5.98 7.75 -2.66
CA LEU A 173 4.90 8.63 -3.12
C LEU A 173 5.12 9.08 -4.57
N LEU A 174 6.38 9.35 -4.96
CA LEU A 174 6.75 9.71 -6.33
C LEU A 174 6.52 8.54 -7.28
N VAL A 175 6.86 7.33 -6.86
CA VAL A 175 6.67 6.11 -7.64
C VAL A 175 5.18 5.82 -7.82
N TYR A 176 4.35 6.01 -6.79
CA TYR A 176 2.89 5.89 -6.91
C TYR A 176 2.33 6.88 -7.93
N LYS A 177 2.80 8.14 -7.93
CA LYS A 177 2.35 9.15 -8.89
C LYS A 177 2.68 8.79 -10.33
N ILE A 178 3.89 8.27 -10.57
CA ILE A 178 4.32 7.86 -11.91
C ILE A 178 3.51 6.63 -12.37
N ALA A 179 3.39 5.61 -11.52
CA ALA A 179 2.61 4.41 -11.82
C ALA A 179 1.14 4.74 -12.14
N GLY A 180 0.50 5.53 -11.27
CA GLY A 180 -0.89 5.96 -11.44
C GLY A 180 -1.09 6.84 -12.69
N ALA A 181 -0.17 7.76 -12.96
CA ALA A 181 -0.23 8.60 -14.16
C ALA A 181 -0.08 7.78 -15.45
N ALA A 182 0.87 6.83 -15.49
CA ALA A 182 1.05 5.93 -16.61
C ALA A 182 -0.21 5.11 -16.86
N ALA A 183 -0.82 4.55 -15.81
CA ALA A 183 -2.07 3.82 -15.92
C ALA A 183 -3.22 4.72 -16.43
N ALA A 184 -3.37 5.93 -15.89
CA ALA A 184 -4.40 6.90 -16.32
C ALA A 184 -4.22 7.40 -17.76
N ALA A 185 -2.98 7.42 -18.26
CA ALA A 185 -2.68 7.71 -19.66
C ALA A 185 -3.02 6.54 -20.61
N GLY A 186 -3.58 5.44 -20.10
CA GLY A 186 -4.02 4.30 -20.92
C GLY A 186 -2.91 3.33 -21.33
N LEU A 187 -1.73 3.42 -20.71
CA LEU A 187 -0.64 2.48 -20.96
C LEU A 187 -1.05 1.06 -20.53
N ASN A 188 -0.56 0.06 -21.26
CA ASN A 188 -0.79 -1.34 -20.89
C ASN A 188 0.07 -1.74 -19.68
N LEU A 189 -0.28 -2.87 -19.04
CA LEU A 189 0.37 -3.35 -17.82
C LEU A 189 1.90 -3.43 -17.91
N GLU A 190 2.45 -3.82 -19.06
CA GLU A 190 3.90 -3.91 -19.21
C GLU A 190 4.55 -2.52 -19.23
N GLN A 191 3.97 -1.60 -19.98
CA GLN A 191 4.44 -0.22 -20.05
C GLN A 191 4.36 0.46 -18.67
N VAL A 192 3.22 0.34 -17.97
CA VAL A 192 3.07 0.88 -16.61
C VAL A 192 4.10 0.28 -15.66
N TYR A 193 4.35 -1.04 -15.77
CA TYR A 193 5.40 -1.70 -14.98
C TYR A 193 6.79 -1.11 -15.27
N GLN A 194 7.17 -0.93 -16.54
CA GLN A 194 8.50 -0.42 -16.90
C GLN A 194 8.72 1.01 -16.39
N GLU A 195 7.75 1.91 -16.58
CA GLU A 195 7.80 3.27 -16.04
C GLU A 195 7.97 3.27 -14.51
N THR A 196 7.27 2.36 -13.83
CA THR A 196 7.34 2.23 -12.37
C THR A 196 8.70 1.68 -11.91
N VAL A 197 9.28 0.73 -12.65
CA VAL A 197 10.63 0.20 -12.37
C VAL A 197 11.68 1.29 -12.53
N LEU A 198 11.61 2.09 -13.59
CA LEU A 198 12.54 3.21 -13.81
C LEU A 198 12.44 4.24 -12.69
N ALA A 199 11.21 4.61 -12.30
CA ALA A 199 10.96 5.50 -11.18
C ALA A 199 11.55 4.96 -9.86
N ALA A 200 11.26 3.69 -9.52
CA ALA A 200 11.77 3.05 -8.31
C ALA A 200 13.30 2.96 -8.31
N ALA A 201 13.92 2.75 -9.46
CA ALA A 201 15.38 2.71 -9.59
C ALA A 201 16.03 4.09 -9.42
N ALA A 202 15.34 5.17 -9.75
CA ALA A 202 15.87 6.54 -9.68
C ALA A 202 15.73 7.20 -8.31
N VAL A 203 14.75 6.80 -7.49
CA VAL A 203 14.46 7.46 -6.21
C VAL A 203 15.36 6.94 -5.09
N ARG A 204 15.94 7.85 -4.31
CA ARG A 204 16.72 7.57 -3.09
C ARG A 204 16.33 8.56 -2.00
N THR A 205 16.22 8.07 -0.77
CA THR A 205 15.81 8.84 0.40
C THR A 205 16.74 8.52 1.58
N GLN A 206 17.06 9.52 2.41
CA GLN A 206 17.84 9.38 3.64
C GLN A 206 17.19 10.18 4.77
#